data_AF-A0A355S9K3-F1
#
_entry.id   AF-A0A355S9K3-F1
#
_cell.length_a   1.000
_cell.length_b   1.000
_cell.length_c   1.000
_cell.angle_alpha   90.00
_cell.angle_beta   90.00
_cell.angle_gamma   90.00
#
_symmetry.space_group_name_H-M   'P 1'
#
loop_
_entity.id
_entity.type
_entity.pdbx_description
1 polymer ?
#
loop_
_entity_poly.entity_id
_entity_poly.type
_entity_poly.pdbx_seq_one_letter_code
_entity_poly.pdbx_strand_id
1 'polypeptide(L)'
;ALPNVPGSSKAFSTIPGKAFDFEKATLRIDGNDLASAPVVDSESHVKLTATLTAGSHRLAPFFTASTGDELGAYYLIVEPAP
;
A
#
# COMPACT_ATOMS: atom_id res chain seq x y z
N ALA A 1 7.27 27.68 -10.55
CA ALA A 1 7.84 28.87 -9.89
C ALA A 1 8.15 29.89 -10.96
N LEU A 2 7.71 31.13 -10.77
CA LEU A 2 8.19 32.23 -11.59
C LEU A 2 9.64 32.53 -11.17
N PRO A 3 10.59 32.70 -12.10
CA PRO A 3 11.96 33.02 -11.73
C PRO A 3 12.02 34.36 -10.97
N ASN A 4 12.83 34.40 -9.91
CA ASN A 4 13.22 35.61 -9.15
C ASN A 4 12.18 36.25 -8.20
N VAL A 5 11.19 35.49 -7.69
CA VAL A 5 10.35 35.96 -6.57
C VAL A 5 10.85 35.34 -5.26
N PRO A 6 11.46 36.15 -4.35
CA PRO A 6 11.85 35.68 -3.02
C PRO A 6 10.65 35.09 -2.28
N GLY A 7 10.78 33.87 -1.76
CA GLY A 7 9.71 33.15 -1.06
C GLY A 7 8.80 32.30 -1.95
N SER A 8 8.93 32.34 -3.28
CA SER A 8 8.19 31.39 -4.13
C SER A 8 8.87 30.01 -4.10
N SER A 9 8.15 28.99 -3.63
CA SER A 9 8.62 27.61 -3.72
C SER A 9 8.53 27.12 -5.16
N LYS A 10 9.39 26.15 -5.51
CA LYS A 10 9.25 25.39 -6.76
C LYS A 10 7.83 24.80 -6.83
N ALA A 11 7.26 24.75 -8.03
CA ALA A 11 5.96 24.12 -8.20
C ALA A 11 6.11 22.65 -7.77
N PHE A 12 5.15 22.13 -7.00
CA PHE A 12 5.25 20.78 -6.44
C PHE A 12 5.41 19.71 -7.52
N SER A 13 4.80 19.94 -8.70
CA SER A 13 4.95 19.11 -9.91
C SER A 13 6.36 19.03 -10.49
N THR A 14 7.28 19.90 -10.06
CA THR A 14 8.69 19.91 -10.50
C THR A 14 9.63 19.20 -9.53
N ILE A 15 9.09 18.68 -8.42
CA ILE A 15 9.83 17.90 -7.44
C ILE A 15 9.67 16.43 -7.82
N PRO A 16 10.74 15.71 -8.21
CA PRO A 16 10.64 14.28 -8.49
C PRO A 16 10.08 13.52 -7.28
N GLY A 17 9.14 12.62 -7.54
CA GLY A 17 8.62 11.72 -6.51
C GLY A 17 9.71 10.76 -6.01
N LYS A 18 9.58 10.31 -4.77
CA LYS A 18 10.37 9.21 -4.22
C LYS A 18 9.53 7.94 -4.28
N ALA A 19 10.04 6.92 -4.95
CA ALA A 19 9.43 5.59 -4.92
C ALA A 19 9.63 4.96 -3.54
N PHE A 20 8.65 4.18 -3.11
CA PHE A 20 8.82 3.30 -1.95
C PHE A 20 9.63 2.07 -2.38
N ASP A 21 10.51 1.64 -1.50
CA ASP A 21 11.36 0.45 -1.60
C ASP A 21 10.65 -0.76 -1.00
N PHE A 22 9.47 -1.07 -1.54
CA PHE A 22 8.70 -2.23 -1.08
C PHE A 22 9.38 -3.55 -1.49
N GLU A 23 9.51 -4.47 -0.54
CA GLU A 23 10.13 -5.78 -0.74
C GLU A 23 9.12 -6.92 -0.69
N LYS A 24 7.97 -6.71 -0.03
CA LYS A 24 6.98 -7.76 0.22
C LYS A 24 5.58 -7.18 0.28
N ALA A 25 4.63 -7.85 -0.34
CA ALA A 25 3.20 -7.63 -0.15
C ALA A 25 2.62 -8.74 0.72
N THR A 26 1.70 -8.39 1.62
CA THR A 26 1.05 -9.32 2.55
C THR A 26 -0.44 -9.05 2.62
N LEU A 27 -1.24 -10.12 2.64
CA LEU A 27 -2.67 -10.08 2.89
C LEU A 27 -2.93 -10.56 4.33
N ARG A 28 -3.25 -9.61 5.20
CA ARG A 28 -3.67 -9.89 6.58
C ARG A 28 -5.19 -9.88 6.67
N ILE A 29 -5.77 -10.90 7.29
CA ILE A 29 -7.21 -11.03 7.53
C ILE A 29 -7.41 -11.39 9.00
N ASP A 30 -8.21 -10.59 9.70
CA ASP A 30 -8.52 -10.75 11.13
C ASP A 30 -7.25 -10.84 12.02
N GLY A 31 -6.20 -10.10 11.63
CA GLY A 31 -4.91 -10.08 12.32
C GLY A 31 -3.93 -11.19 11.90
N ASN A 32 -4.35 -12.11 11.04
CA ASN A 32 -3.51 -13.22 10.57
C ASN A 32 -2.96 -12.97 9.17
N ASP A 33 -1.65 -13.11 8.98
CA ASP A 33 -1.01 -13.02 7.66
C ASP A 33 -1.25 -14.31 6.88
N LEU A 34 -2.21 -14.29 5.95
CA LEU A 34 -2.66 -15.48 5.23
C LEU A 34 -1.84 -15.76 3.97
N ALA A 35 -1.29 -14.72 3.35
CA ALA A 35 -0.47 -14.84 2.16
C ALA A 35 0.53 -13.69 2.07
N SER A 36 1.74 -13.99 1.59
CA SER A 36 2.75 -12.98 1.24
C SER A 36 3.44 -13.34 -0.07
N ALA A 37 3.88 -12.32 -0.79
CA ALA A 37 4.70 -12.46 -1.98
C ALA A 37 5.80 -11.38 -1.99
N PRO A 38 7.00 -11.68 -2.50
CA PRO A 38 8.00 -10.64 -2.72
C PRO A 38 7.50 -9.64 -3.78
N VAL A 39 7.89 -8.38 -3.63
CA VAL A 39 7.71 -7.35 -4.65
C VAL A 39 9.00 -7.27 -5.45
N VAL A 40 8.91 -7.38 -6.78
CA VAL A 40 10.06 -7.23 -7.66
C VAL A 40 9.98 -5.93 -8.46
N ASP A 41 11.15 -5.33 -8.74
CA ASP A 41 11.34 -3.92 -9.14
C ASP A 41 10.39 -3.36 -10.23
N SER A 42 9.87 -4.20 -11.12
CA SER A 42 9.01 -3.79 -12.24
C SER A 42 7.52 -4.12 -12.07
N GLU A 43 7.09 -4.61 -10.91
CA GLU A 43 5.68 -4.96 -10.68
C GLU A 43 4.82 -3.71 -10.49
N SER A 44 3.80 -3.58 -11.35
CA SER A 44 2.77 -2.55 -11.21
C SER A 44 1.66 -2.95 -10.24
N HIS A 45 1.55 -4.25 -9.93
CA HIS A 45 0.57 -4.79 -9.00
C HIS A 45 1.02 -6.16 -8.48
N VAL A 46 0.57 -6.51 -7.27
CA VAL A 46 0.69 -7.87 -6.70
C VAL A 46 -0.70 -8.39 -6.42
N LYS A 47 -0.98 -9.64 -6.80
CA LYS A 47 -2.28 -10.29 -6.56
C LYS A 47 -2.14 -11.37 -5.50
N LEU A 48 -2.85 -11.17 -4.39
CA LEU A 48 -3.05 -12.17 -3.33
C LEU A 48 -4.52 -12.58 -3.34
N THR A 49 -4.80 -13.85 -3.01
CA THR A 49 -6.18 -14.38 -3.02
C THR A 49 -6.38 -15.25 -1.80
N ALA A 50 -7.50 -15.07 -1.12
CA ALA A 50 -7.94 -15.88 0.00
C ALA A 50 -9.46 -16.14 -0.11
N THR A 51 -9.91 -17.28 0.38
CA THR A 51 -11.32 -17.60 0.53
C THR A 51 -11.81 -17.09 1.89
N LEU A 52 -12.90 -16.33 1.91
CA LEU A 52 -13.55 -15.87 3.13
C LEU A 52 -14.70 -16.79 3.51
N THR A 53 -14.87 -17.01 4.80
CA THR A 53 -16.09 -17.60 5.36
C THR A 53 -17.20 -16.54 5.42
N ALA A 54 -18.44 -16.96 5.69
CA ALA A 54 -19.52 -16.00 5.92
C ALA A 54 -19.29 -15.21 7.22
N GLY A 55 -19.47 -13.89 7.16
CA GLY A 55 -19.33 -13.00 8.31
C GLY A 55 -18.56 -11.73 7.96
N SER A 56 -18.25 -10.94 8.99
CA SER A 56 -17.44 -9.73 8.87
C SER A 56 -15.97 -10.05 9.05
N HIS A 57 -15.14 -9.56 8.13
CA HIS A 57 -13.69 -9.75 8.15
C HIS A 57 -12.96 -8.41 8.09
N ARG A 58 -11.82 -8.32 8.78
CA ARG A 58 -10.92 -7.16 8.75
C ARG A 58 -9.81 -7.41 7.75
N LEU A 59 -9.92 -6.82 6.58
CA LEU A 59 -8.92 -6.90 5.53
C LEU A 59 -7.86 -5.82 5.75
N ALA A 60 -6.61 -6.26 5.80
CA ALA A 60 -5.43 -5.40 5.92
C ALA A 60 -4.36 -5.84 4.90
N PRO A 61 -4.53 -5.60 3.59
CA PRO A 61 -3.41 -5.72 2.66
C PRO A 61 -2.38 -4.62 2.92
N PHE A 62 -1.11 -4.99 2.98
CA PHE A 62 0.00 -4.04 3.19
C PHE A 62 1.26 -4.45 2.43
N PHE A 63 2.11 -3.47 2.16
CA PHE A 63 3.47 -3.64 1.70
C PHE A 63 4.46 -3.40 2.86
N THR A 64 5.54 -4.17 2.89
CA THR A 64 6.68 -3.95 3.79
C THR A 64 7.81 -3.30 3.00
N ALA A 65 8.30 -2.15 3.47
CA ALA A 65 9.48 -1.47 2.94
C ALA A 65 10.78 -2.12 3.45
N SER A 66 11.91 -1.81 2.82
CA SER A 66 13.23 -2.31 3.24
C SER A 66 13.62 -1.91 4.68
N THR A 67 13.03 -0.80 5.18
CA THR A 67 13.18 -0.33 6.56
C THR A 67 12.39 -1.16 7.57
N GLY A 68 11.51 -2.05 7.11
CA GLY A 68 10.57 -2.81 7.93
C GLY A 68 9.22 -2.12 8.15
N ASP A 69 9.03 -0.90 7.66
CA ASP A 69 7.76 -0.17 7.81
C ASP A 69 6.65 -0.82 6.98
N GLU A 70 5.43 -0.88 7.54
CA GLU A 70 4.25 -1.40 6.83
C GLU A 70 3.36 -0.25 6.30
N LEU A 71 3.11 -0.21 4.99
CA LEU A 71 2.17 0.71 4.35
C LEU A 71 1.03 -0.06 3.67
N GLY A 72 -0.22 0.20 4.05
CA GLY A 72 -1.35 -0.58 3.55
C GLY A 72 -2.71 0.02 3.86
N ALA A 73 -3.75 -0.69 3.43
CA ALA A 73 -5.13 -0.35 3.74
C ALA A 73 -5.59 -1.17 4.94
N TYR A 74 -5.60 -0.59 6.14
CA TYR A 74 -5.88 -1.32 7.39
C TYR A 74 -7.37 -1.39 7.77
N TYR A 75 -8.25 -0.86 6.94
CA TYR A 75 -9.67 -0.79 7.28
C TYR A 75 -10.56 -0.96 6.04
N LEU A 76 -10.84 -2.22 5.71
CA LEU A 76 -11.93 -2.60 4.82
C LEU A 76 -12.76 -3.68 5.53
N ILE A 77 -14.04 -3.37 5.77
CA ILE A 77 -15.03 -4.33 6.28
C ILE A 77 -15.90 -4.73 5.09
N VAL A 78 -15.98 -6.03 4.82
CA VAL A 78 -16.92 -6.59 3.84
C VAL A 78 -18.12 -7.14 4.60
N GLU A 79 -19.31 -6.68 4.24
CA GLU A 79 -20.58 -7.17 4.77
C GLU A 79 -21.33 -7.97 3.70
N PRO A 80 -22.15 -8.97 4.08
CA PRO A 80 -23.03 -9.65 3.14
C PRO A 80 -23.94 -8.65 2.41
N ALA A 81 -24.26 -8.94 1.15
CA ALA A 81 -25.29 -8.19 0.43
C ALA A 81 -26.65 -8.30 1.19
N PRO A 82 -27.47 -7.24 1.19
CA PRO A 82 -28.75 -7.22 1.90
C PRO A 82 -29.71 -8.33 1.49
#